data_AF-A0A2P6GFH9-F1
#
_entry.id   AF-A0A2P6GFH9-F1
#
_cell.length_a   1.000
_cell.length_b   1.000
_cell.length_c   1.000
_cell.angle_alpha   90.00
_cell.angle_beta   90.00
_cell.angle_gamma   90.00
#
_symmetry.space_group_name_H-M   'P 1'
#
loop_
_entity.id
_entity.type
_entity.pdbx_description
1 polymer ?
#
loop_
_entity_poly.entity_id
_entity_poly.type
_entity_poly.pdbx_seq_one_letter_code
_entity_poly.pdbx_strand_id
1 'polypeptide(L)' 'MRQCLVILAKTPIFSDVKTRLKSKIGKKNTLIFYKFCRNCVRDLKSKHDYDMKIAIAEKDAVSNNYWNGFDTFFAKGKNL' A
#
# COMPACT_ATOMS: atom_id res chain seq x y z
N MET A 1 14.49 -21.18 -5.80
CA MET A 1 13.73 -20.15 -6.53
C MET A 1 13.51 -18.97 -5.60
N ARG A 2 13.75 -17.74 -6.05
CA ARG A 2 13.41 -16.54 -5.27
C ARG A 2 11.89 -16.34 -5.30
N GLN A 3 11.26 -16.25 -4.14
CA GLN A 3 9.81 -16.06 -4.04
C GLN A 3 9.48 -14.57 -4.15
N CYS A 4 8.48 -14.23 -4.96
CA CYS A 4 8.01 -12.85 -5.11
C CYS A 4 6.69 -12.68 -4.36
N LEU A 5 6.60 -11.61 -3.57
CA LEU A 5 5.39 -11.23 -2.84
C LEU A 5 4.89 -9.89 -3.37
N VAL A 6 3.73 -9.91 -4.02
CA VAL A 6 3.10 -8.70 -4.56
C VAL A 6 1.98 -8.26 -3.63
N ILE A 7 2.06 -7.03 -3.13
CA ILE A 7 1.06 -6.45 -2.23
C ILE A 7 0.25 -5.42 -3.02
N LEU A 8 -1.05 -5.68 -3.15
CA LEU A 8 -1.99 -4.76 -3.76
C LEU A 8 -2.33 -3.64 -2.77
N ALA A 9 -2.10 -2.38 -3.16
CA ALA A 9 -2.29 -1.25 -2.27
C ALA A 9 -2.94 -0.04 -2.95
N LYS A 10 -3.67 0.73 -2.13
CA LYS A 10 -4.12 2.09 -2.44
C LYS A 10 -3.38 3.08 -1.57
N THR A 11 -3.05 4.24 -2.11
CA THR A 11 -2.31 5.27 -1.38
C THR A 11 -3.28 6.28 -0.75
N PRO A 12 -3.33 6.42 0.59
CA PRO A 12 -4.38 7.18 1.29
C PRO A 12 -4.43 8.69 1.01
N ILE A 13 -3.45 9.23 0.28
CA ILE A 13 -3.39 10.65 -0.13
C ILE A 13 -4.01 10.86 -1.53
N PHE A 14 -4.04 9.81 -2.35
CA PHE A 14 -4.42 9.90 -3.78
C PHE A 14 -5.85 9.43 -4.06
N SER A 15 -6.46 8.71 -3.14
CA SER A 15 -7.85 8.29 -3.25
C SER A 15 -8.54 8.31 -1.89
N ASP A 16 -9.86 8.54 -1.88
CA ASP A 16 -10.62 8.49 -0.64
C ASP A 16 -10.79 7.02 -0.23
N VAL A 17 -9.85 6.57 0.60
CA VAL A 17 -9.78 5.18 1.04
C VAL A 17 -10.64 4.93 2.26
N LYS A 18 -11.24 3.74 2.31
CA LYS A 18 -12.01 3.24 3.47
C LYS A 18 -13.05 4.27 3.96
N THR A 19 -13.82 4.85 3.04
CA THR A 19 -14.87 5.85 3.33
C THR A 19 -15.82 5.44 4.46
N ARG A 20 -16.24 4.17 4.48
CA ARG A 20 -17.08 3.59 5.56
C ARG A 20 -16.36 3.47 6.91
N LEU A 21 -15.05 3.30 6.94
CA LEU A 21 -14.26 3.33 8.18
C LEU A 21 -14.08 4.77 8.65
N LYS A 22 -13.71 5.65 7.72
CA LYS A 22 -13.56 7.09 7.92
C LYS A 22 -14.82 7.72 8.51
N SER A 23 -16.01 7.30 8.09
CA SER A 23 -17.28 7.79 8.66
C SER A 23 -17.51 7.35 10.11
N LYS A 24 -16.85 6.29 10.58
CA LYS A 24 -16.98 5.77 11.95
C LYS A 24 -15.91 6.29 12.91
N ILE A 25 -14.66 6.35 12.45
CA ILE A 25 -13.51 6.68 13.31
C ILE A 25 -12.83 8.01 12.96
N GLY A 26 -13.30 8.70 11.92
CA GLY A 26 -12.74 9.95 11.43
C GLY A 26 -11.52 9.77 10.52
N LYS A 27 -11.20 10.83 9.77
CA LYS A 27 -10.08 10.87 8.82
C LYS A 27 -8.73 10.62 9.50
N LYS A 28 -8.48 11.28 10.64
CA LYS A 28 -7.22 11.18 11.40
C LYS A 28 -6.92 9.73 11.78
N ASN A 29 -7.87 9.02 12.39
CA ASN A 29 -7.66 7.64 12.84
C ASN A 29 -7.58 6.66 11.66
N THR A 30 -8.29 6.93 10.56
CA THR A 30 -8.16 6.13 9.32
C THR A 30 -6.74 6.24 8.74
N LEU A 31 -6.12 7.42 8.76
CA LEU A 31 -4.74 7.60 8.34
C LEU A 31 -3.75 6.88 9.27
N ILE A 32 -4.01 6.87 10.59
CA ILE A 32 -3.20 6.11 11.56
C ILE A 32 -3.30 4.61 11.28
N PHE A 33 -4.51 4.09 11.05
CA PHE A 33 -4.72 2.70 10.65
C PHE A 33 -3.89 2.34 9.41
N TYR A 34 -3.90 3.18 8.38
CA TYR A 34 -3.08 2.97 7.18
C TYR A 34 -1.57 2.97 7.48
N LYS A 35 -1.09 3.84 8.37
CA LYS A 35 0.31 3.83 8.81
C LYS A 35 0.67 2.50 9.49
N PHE A 36 -0.22 1.94 10.31
CA PHE A 36 0.00 0.62 10.91
C PHE A 36 0.07 -0.49 9.85
N CYS A 37 -0.82 -0.51 8.86
CA CYS A 37 -0.74 -1.48 7.77
C CYS A 37 0.61 -1.41 7.04
N ARG A 38 1.08 -0.21 6.70
CA ARG A 38 2.41 -0.01 6.08
C ARG A 38 3.54 -0.53 6.96
N ASN A 39 3.48 -0.29 8.27
CA ASN A 39 4.50 -0.77 9.20
C ASN A 39 4.51 -2.30 9.28
N CYS A 40 3.35 -2.96 9.26
CA CYS A 40 3.29 -4.44 9.18
C CYS A 40 3.98 -4.96 7.92
N VAL A 41 3.78 -4.30 6.77
CA VAL A 41 4.45 -4.69 5.52
C VAL A 41 5.97 -4.49 5.61
N ARG A 42 6.44 -3.43 6.27
CA ARG A 42 7.88 -3.20 6.51
C ARG A 42 8.49 -4.26 7.41
N ASP A 43 7.80 -4.60 8.50
CA ASP A 43 8.21 -5.65 9.43
C ASP A 43 8.27 -7.02 8.73
N LEU A 44 7.30 -7.31 7.86
CA LEU A 44 7.33 -8.51 7.01
C LEU A 44 8.55 -8.51 6.08
N LYS A 45 8.86 -7.37 5.44
CA LYS A 45 10.03 -7.23 4.56
C LYS A 45 11.36 -7.43 5.31
N SER A 46 11.47 -6.96 6.55
CA SER A 46 12.71 -7.13 7.33
C SER A 46 12.92 -8.55 7.86
N LYS A 47 11.86 -9.35 7.95
CA LYS A 47 11.91 -10.72 8.50
C LYS A 47 12.04 -11.82 7.44
N HIS A 48 11.78 -11.51 6.18
CA HIS A 48 11.75 -12.50 5.10
C HIS A 48 12.45 -11.99 3.84
N ASP A 49 13.19 -12.87 3.18
CA ASP A 49 13.86 -12.59 1.90
C ASP A 49 12.92 -12.84 0.70
N TYR A 50 11.82 -12.09 0.65
CA TYR A 50 10.96 -12.02 -0.53
C TYR A 50 11.42 -10.91 -1.46
N ASP A 51 11.33 -11.13 -2.78
CA ASP A 51 11.27 -10.03 -3.74
C ASP A 51 9.90 -9.34 -3.60
N MET A 52 9.80 -8.39 -2.66
CA MET A 52 8.56 -7.75 -2.28
C MET A 52 8.30 -6.49 -3.12
N LYS A 53 7.13 -6.46 -3.78
CA LYS A 53 6.68 -5.34 -4.62
C LYS A 53 5.33 -4.83 -4.18
N ILE A 54 5.11 -3.52 -4.30
CA ILE A 54 3.82 -2.88 -4.05
C ILE A 54 3.19 -2.50 -5.38
N ALA A 55 2.06 -3.13 -5.67
CA ALA A 55 1.23 -2.88 -6.83
C ALA A 55 0.19 -1.82 -6.47
N ILE A 56 0.40 -0.59 -6.95
CA ILE A 56 -0.37 0.60 -6.55
C ILE A 56 -1.50 0.86 -7.55
N ALA A 57 -2.70 1.12 -7.03
CA ALA A 57 -3.88 1.39 -7.85
C ALA A 57 -3.90 2.80 -8.48
N GLU A 58 -3.24 3.78 -7.85
CA GLU A 58 -3.15 5.15 -8.36
C GLU A 58 -1.81 5.37 -9.09
N LYS A 59 -1.87 5.70 -10.40
CA LYS A 59 -0.66 5.87 -11.24
C LYS A 59 0.29 6.94 -10.68
N ASP A 60 -0.27 8.06 -10.21
CA ASP A 60 0.52 9.19 -9.68
C ASP A 60 1.13 8.90 -8.31
N ALA A 61 0.69 7.82 -7.65
CA ALA A 61 1.20 7.44 -6.33
C ALA A 61 2.41 6.51 -6.40
N VAL A 62 2.84 6.06 -7.59
CA VAL A 62 4.02 5.19 -7.76
C VAL A 62 5.29 5.86 -7.23
N SER A 63 5.49 7.14 -7.55
CA SER A 63 6.65 7.91 -7.09
C SER A 63 6.46 8.53 -5.70
N ASN A 64 5.36 8.24 -5.00
CA ASN A 64 5.07 8.88 -3.73
C ASN A 64 5.90 8.30 -2.57
N ASN A 65 6.40 9.19 -1.70
CA ASN A 65 7.16 8.83 -0.50
C ASN A 65 6.36 7.96 0.51
N TYR A 66 5.04 7.89 0.31
CA TYR A 66 4.09 6.85 0.70
C TYR A 66 4.79 5.52 1.01
N TRP A 67 5.34 4.95 -0.05
CA TRP A 67 5.87 3.59 -0.08
C TRP A 67 7.40 3.58 -0.14
N ASN A 68 8.06 4.63 0.36
CA ASN A 68 9.52 4.68 0.37
C ASN A 68 10.12 3.46 1.08
N GLY A 69 11.11 2.84 0.43
CA GLY A 69 11.71 1.56 0.83
C GLY A 69 11.08 0.31 0.20
N PHE A 70 10.13 0.46 -0.72
CA PHE A 70 9.58 -0.64 -1.52
C PHE A 70 9.73 -0.38 -3.01
N ASP A 71 9.85 -1.46 -3.79
CA ASP A 71 9.71 -1.39 -5.24
C ASP A 71 8.22 -1.28 -5.57
N THR A 72 7.85 -0.21 -6.28
CA THR A 72 6.46 0.12 -6.56
C THR A 72 6.20 0.10 -8.06
N PHE A 73 5.00 -0.30 -8.46
CA PHE A 73 4.56 -0.20 -9.86
C PHE A 73 3.05 0.04 -9.93
N PHE A 74 2.61 0.61 -11.05
CA PHE A 74 1.18 0.83 -11.30
C PHE A 74 0.49 -0.48 -11.69
N ALA A 75 -0.52 -0.86 -10.91
CA ALA A 75 -1.34 -2.03 -11.15
C ALA A 75 -2.49 -1.68 -12.10
N LYS A 76 -2.26 -1.79 -13.41
CA LYS A 76 -3.33 -1.61 -14.40
C LYS A 76 -4.21 -2.87 -14.42
N GLY A 77 -5.40 -2.78 -13.83
CA GLY A 77 -6.41 -3.81 -14.00
C GLY A 77 -6.73 -3.99 -15.48
N LYS A 78 -6.84 -5.24 -15.94
CA LYS A 78 -7.52 -5.56 -17.20
C LYS A 78 -8.99 -5.81 -16.83
N ASN A 79 -9.92 -5.17 -17.54
CA ASN A 79 -11.30 -5.63 -17.51
C ASN A 79 -11.29 -7.04 -18.11
N LEU A 80 -11.76 -8.02 -17.34
CA LEU A 80 -12.00 -9.37 -17.80
C LEU A 80 -13.29 -9.40 -18.62
#